data_AF-A0A172YNK5-F1
#
_entry.id   AF-A0A172YNK5-F1
#
_cell.length_a   1.000
_cell.length_b   1.000
_cell.length_c   1.000
_cell.angle_alpha   90.00
_cell.angle_beta   90.00
_cell.angle_gamma   90.00
#
_symmetry.space_group_name_H-M   'P 1'
#
loop_
_entity.id
_entity.type
_entity.pdbx_description
1 polymer ?
#
loop_
_entity_poly.entity_id
_entity_poly.type
_entity_poly.pdbx_seq_one_letter_code
_entity_poly.pdbx_strand_id
1 'polypeptide(L)' 'MRSYHSKKPSLYTFENWTQAHDIYLIEHNHLELDVLAEHLPFGKDEIMARRKALGLVRRMRQLKKLNLYDE' A
#
# COMPACT_ATOMS: atom_id res chain seq x y z
N MET A 1 7.87 17.91 -22.65
CA MET A 1 7.96 16.43 -22.59
C MET A 1 7.70 15.98 -21.16
N ARG A 2 6.70 15.11 -20.91
CA ARG A 2 6.52 14.52 -19.57
C ARG A 2 7.67 13.56 -19.34
N SER A 3 8.58 13.90 -18.43
CA SER A 3 9.63 12.99 -17.98
C SER A 3 8.97 11.77 -17.34
N TYR A 4 8.93 10.66 -18.07
CA TYR A 4 8.64 9.34 -17.53
C TYR A 4 9.80 9.01 -16.59
N HIS A 5 9.66 9.41 -15.32
CA HIS A 5 10.49 8.84 -14.27
C HIS A 5 10.16 7.35 -14.25
N SER A 6 11.02 6.54 -14.87
CA SER A 6 11.00 5.09 -14.70
C SER A 6 10.90 4.82 -13.21
N LYS A 7 9.77 4.25 -12.78
CA LYS A 7 9.61 3.85 -11.38
C LYS A 7 10.75 2.89 -11.08
N LYS A 8 11.63 3.28 -10.14
CA LYS A 8 12.67 2.38 -9.65
C LYS A 8 11.99 1.05 -9.26
N PRO A 9 12.56 -0.10 -9.65
CA PRO A 9 12.02 -1.39 -9.26
C PRO A 9 11.82 -1.44 -7.74
N SER A 10 10.69 -1.99 -7.31
CA SER A 10 10.51 -2.31 -5.89
C SER A 10 11.65 -3.25 -5.48
N LEU A 11 12.35 -2.93 -4.38
CA LEU A 11 13.33 -3.84 -3.80
C LEU A 11 12.68 -5.11 -3.20
N TYR A 12 11.34 -5.09 -3.03
CA TYR A 12 10.56 -6.22 -2.56
C TYR A 12 9.96 -6.98 -3.75
N THR A 13 10.27 -8.27 -3.82
CA THR A 13 9.52 -9.26 -4.61
C THR A 13 8.28 -9.66 -3.82
N PHE A 14 7.16 -9.88 -4.50
CA PHE A 14 5.87 -10.16 -3.85
C PHE A 14 5.39 -11.58 -4.13
N GLU A 15 6.30 -12.53 -4.33
CA GLU A 15 5.98 -13.90 -4.73
C GLU A 15 5.11 -14.63 -3.69
N ASN A 16 5.25 -14.28 -2.40
CA ASN A 16 4.47 -14.87 -1.31
C ASN A 16 3.14 -14.15 -1.04
N TRP A 17 2.82 -13.08 -1.76
CA TRP A 17 1.56 -12.36 -1.59
C TRP A 17 0.44 -13.06 -2.34
N THR A 18 -0.57 -13.49 -1.60
CA THR A 18 -1.79 -14.06 -2.17
C THR A 18 -2.81 -12.96 -2.44
N GLN A 19 -3.80 -13.29 -3.27
CA GLN A 19 -4.95 -12.41 -3.51
C GLN A 19 -5.69 -12.08 -2.20
N ALA A 20 -5.80 -13.03 -1.28
CA ALA A 20 -6.46 -12.81 0.01
C ALA A 20 -5.72 -11.76 0.86
N HIS A 21 -4.38 -11.77 0.85
CA HIS A 21 -3.59 -10.75 1.53
C HIS A 21 -3.78 -9.37 0.91
N ASP A 22 -3.89 -9.28 -0.42
CA ASP A 22 -4.16 -8.02 -1.11
C ASP A 22 -5.55 -7.48 -0.80
N ILE A 23 -6.58 -8.34 -0.81
CA ILE A 23 -7.95 -7.98 -0.44
C ILE A 23 -7.96 -7.44 0.99
N TYR A 24 -7.36 -8.17 1.94
CA TYR A 24 -7.27 -7.74 3.33
C TYR A 24 -6.62 -6.35 3.46
N LEU A 25 -5.49 -6.12 2.76
CA LEU A 25 -4.83 -4.82 2.76
C LEU A 25 -5.67 -3.69 2.15
N ILE A 26 -6.46 -3.96 1.11
CA ILE A 26 -7.30 -2.96 0.47
C ILE A 26 -8.42 -2.53 1.42
N GLU A 27 -9.09 -3.50 2.05
CA GLU A 27 -10.19 -3.28 2.98
C GLU A 27 -9.71 -2.58 4.26
N HIS A 28 -8.57 -3.01 4.80
CA HIS A 28 -8.03 -2.55 6.07
C HIS A 28 -6.90 -1.51 5.90
N ASN A 29 -6.80 -0.86 4.74
CA ASN A 29 -5.74 0.12 4.45
C ASN A 29 -5.71 1.32 5.42
N HIS A 30 -6.81 1.57 6.12
CA HIS A 30 -6.91 2.64 7.12
C HIS A 30 -6.21 2.28 8.44
N LEU A 31 -5.95 0.99 8.71
CA LEU A 31 -5.27 0.53 9.91
C LEU A 31 -3.77 0.88 9.90
N GLU A 32 -3.21 0.95 11.10
CA GLU A 32 -1.78 1.11 11.32
C GLU A 32 -1.00 -0.14 10.89
N LEU A 33 0.26 0.04 10.52
CA LEU A 33 1.12 -1.07 10.07
C LEU A 33 1.29 -2.14 11.16
N ASP A 34 1.23 -1.74 12.43
CA ASP A 34 1.37 -2.62 13.59
C ASP A 34 0.21 -3.60 13.65
N VAL A 35 -1.03 -3.10 13.55
CA VAL A 35 -2.25 -3.91 13.48
C VAL A 35 -2.26 -4.78 12.22
N LEU A 36 -1.82 -4.26 11.08
CA LEU A 36 -1.74 -5.06 9.85
C LEU A 36 -0.72 -6.20 9.97
N ALA A 37 0.39 -6.00 10.67
CA ALA A 37 1.43 -7.00 10.90
C ALA A 37 1.01 -8.09 11.90
N GLU A 38 -0.02 -7.86 12.72
CA GLU A 38 -0.60 -8.89 13.58
C GLU A 38 -1.45 -9.91 12.78
N HIS A 39 -2.04 -9.46 11.67
CA HIS A 39 -2.95 -10.28 10.85
C HIS A 39 -2.33 -10.80 9.55
N LEU A 40 -1.18 -10.24 9.14
CA LEU A 40 -0.48 -10.64 7.93
C LEU A 40 0.85 -11.30 8.29
N PRO A 41 1.26 -12.37 7.58
CA PRO A 41 2.54 -13.04 7.81
C PRO A 41 3.72 -12.27 7.18
N PHE A 42 3.74 -10.94 7.28
CA PHE A 42 4.72 -10.06 6.64
C PHE A 42 5.19 -8.95 7.58
N GLY A 43 6.43 -8.49 7.38
CA GLY A 43 6.96 -7.35 8.10
C GLY A 43 6.30 -6.03 7.71
N LYS A 44 6.37 -5.02 8.59
CA LYS A 44 5.84 -3.67 8.33
C LYS A 44 6.37 -3.05 7.04
N ASP A 45 7.65 -3.28 6.73
CA ASP A 45 8.28 -2.75 5.52
C ASP A 45 7.74 -3.42 4.25
N GLU A 46 7.53 -4.74 4.28
CA GLU A 46 6.92 -5.51 3.18
C GLU A 46 5.47 -5.08 2.95
N ILE A 47 4.70 -4.92 4.04
CA ILE A 47 3.33 -4.41 4.01
C ILE A 47 3.30 -3.01 3.40
N MET A 48 4.20 -2.13 3.82
CA MET A 48 4.28 -0.77 3.29
C MET A 48 4.68 -0.77 1.81
N ALA A 49 5.61 -1.64 1.40
CA ALA A 49 5.97 -1.83 0.00
C ALA A 49 4.77 -2.32 -0.83
N ARG A 50 3.98 -3.27 -0.31
CA ARG A 50 2.79 -3.77 -0.98
C ARG A 50 1.71 -2.70 -1.11
N ARG A 51 1.46 -1.91 -0.06
CA ARG A 51 0.54 -0.75 -0.11
C ARG A 51 0.95 0.27 -1.18
N LYS A 52 2.25 0.48 -1.38
CA LYS A 52 2.77 1.33 -2.47
C LYS A 52 2.54 0.69 -3.85
N ALA A 53 2.77 -0.61 -3.98
CA ALA A 53 2.57 -1.37 -5.21
C ALA A 53 1.10 -1.39 -5.65
N LEU A 54 0.18 -1.61 -4.70
CA LEU A 54 -1.28 -1.53 -4.90
C LEU A 54 -1.80 -0.09 -5.09
N GLY A 55 -0.93 0.92 -4.98
CA GLY A 55 -1.30 2.32 -5.18
C GLY A 55 -2.14 2.94 -4.05
N LEU A 56 -2.33 2.23 -2.93
CA LEU A 56 -3.19 2.64 -1.81
C LEU A 56 -2.70 3.94 -1.17
N VAL A 57 -1.38 4.09 -1.00
CA VAL A 57 -0.77 5.32 -0.45
C VAL A 57 -1.03 6.52 -1.35
N ARG A 58 -0.92 6.33 -2.66
CA ARG A 58 -1.15 7.41 -3.64
C ARG A 58 -2.62 7.81 -3.63
N ARG A 59 -3.53 6.83 -3.60
CA ARG A 59 -4.98 7.07 -3.52
C ARG A 59 -5.34 7.87 -2.27
N MET A 60 -4.86 7.48 -1.09
CA MET A 60 -5.11 8.22 0.15
C MET A 60 -4.63 9.67 0.09
N ARG A 61 -3.43 9.92 -0.44
CA ARG A 61 -2.91 11.29 -0.60
C ARG A 61 -3.77 12.13 -1.53
N GLN A 62 -4.26 11.53 -2.62
CA GLN A 62 -5.14 12.23 -3.56
C GLN A 62 -6.49 12.55 -2.93
N LEU A 63 -7.07 11.62 -2.16
CA LEU A 63 -8.33 11.83 -1.46
C LEU A 63 -8.22 12.92 -0.38
N LYS A 64 -7.14 12.93 0.40
CA LYS A 64 -6.85 14.03 1.36
C LYS A 64 -6.73 15.38 0.65
N LYS A 65 -6.08 15.42 -0.51
CA LYS A 65 -5.93 16.66 -1.30
C LYS A 65 -7.26 17.18 -1.85
N LEU A 66 -8.27 16.32 -1.98
CA LEU A 66 -9.60 16.68 -2.46
C LEU A 66 -10.57 17.02 -1.31
N ASN A 67 -10.10 17.10 -0.05
CA ASN A 67 -10.93 17.20 1.16
C ASN A 67 -12.04 16.14 1.23
N LEU A 68 -11.86 14.99 0.56
CA LEU A 68 -12.82 13.87 0.61
C LEU A 68 -12.60 12.95 1.82
N TYR A 69 -11.66 13.31 2.69
CA TYR A 69 -11.33 12.67 3.96
C TYR A 69 -10.86 13.78 4.92
N ASP A 70 -11.81 14.56 5.42
CA ASP A 70 -11.71 15.34 6.65
C ASP A 70 -13.10 15.29 7.30
N GLU A 71 -13.35 14.19 8.03
CA GLU A 71 -14.20 14.04 9.20
C GLU A 71 -13.84 12.72 9.91
#